data_AF-A0A3C1B9H9-F1
#
_entry.id   AF-A0A3C1B9H9-F1
#
_cell.length_a   1.000
_cell.length_b   1.000
_cell.length_c   1.000
_cell.angle_alpha   90.00
_cell.angle_beta   90.00
_cell.angle_gamma   90.00
#
_symmetry.space_group_name_H-M   'P 1'
#
loop_
_entity.id
_entity.type
_entity.pdbx_description
1 polymer ?
#
loop_
_entity_poly.entity_id
_entity_poly.type
_entity_poly.pdbx_seq_one_letter_code
_entity_poly.pdbx_strand_id
1 'polypeptide(L)'
;IFQIVRNLNEKEGVTFLLAEQNTNVALRYAHYGYILESGRVVMDGPAAELRENPDVKEFYLGMSDDGRKSFRNVRSYRRRKRWLN
;
A
#
# COMPACT_ATOMS: atom_id res chain seq x y z
N ILE A 1 -6.26 -9.52 -15.77
CA ILE A 1 -6.98 -10.03 -14.56
C ILE A 1 -7.57 -8.88 -13.73
N PHE A 2 -6.77 -7.95 -13.20
CA PHE A 2 -7.30 -6.84 -12.36
C PHE A 2 -8.37 -5.96 -13.01
N GLN A 3 -8.26 -5.68 -14.31
CA GLN A 3 -9.31 -4.96 -15.04
C GLN A 3 -10.65 -5.73 -15.06
N ILE A 4 -10.60 -7.06 -15.13
CA ILE A 4 -11.78 -7.93 -15.08
C ILE A 4 -12.41 -7.87 -13.69
N VAL A 5 -11.59 -8.00 -12.64
CA VAL A 5 -12.03 -7.89 -11.23
C VAL A 5 -12.71 -6.54 -10.99
N ARG A 6 -12.10 -5.44 -11.46
CA ARG A 6 -12.70 -4.11 -11.37
C ARG A 6 -14.05 -4.03 -12.10
N ASN A 7 -14.11 -4.53 -13.33
CA ASN A 7 -15.34 -4.49 -14.10
C ASN A 7 -16.46 -5.31 -13.44
N LEU A 8 -16.15 -6.47 -12.85
CA LEU A 8 -17.14 -7.29 -12.12
C LEU A 8 -17.62 -6.59 -10.85
N ASN A 9 -16.71 -5.93 -10.11
CA ASN A 9 -17.10 -5.17 -8.94
C ASN A 9 -18.00 -3.97 -9.30
N GLU A 10 -17.63 -3.19 -10.32
CA GLU A 10 -18.37 -1.99 -10.73
C GLU A 10 -19.71 -2.31 -11.42
N LYS A 11 -19.76 -3.36 -12.26
CA LYS A 11 -20.96 -3.67 -13.07
C LYS A 11 -21.91 -4.65 -12.40
N GLU A 12 -21.37 -5.59 -11.62
CA GLU A 12 -22.15 -6.68 -11.04
C GLU A 12 -22.22 -6.62 -9.50
N GLY A 13 -21.55 -5.65 -8.88
CA GLY A 13 -21.59 -5.44 -7.41
C GLY A 13 -20.87 -6.52 -6.61
N VAL A 14 -20.06 -7.36 -7.26
CA VAL A 14 -19.37 -8.48 -6.60
C VAL A 14 -18.23 -7.93 -5.74
N THR A 15 -18.16 -8.35 -4.47
CA THR A 15 -17.08 -7.98 -3.56
C THR A 15 -15.89 -8.92 -3.73
N PHE A 16 -14.68 -8.37 -3.81
CA PHE A 16 -13.44 -9.14 -3.93
C PHE A 16 -12.46 -8.80 -2.81
N LEU A 17 -11.79 -9.82 -2.30
CA LEU A 17 -10.57 -9.68 -1.51
C LEU A 17 -9.42 -10.26 -2.32
N LEU A 18 -8.37 -9.47 -2.51
CA LEU A 18 -7.24 -9.83 -3.34
C LEU A 18 -5.94 -9.67 -2.55
N ALA A 19 -5.11 -10.71 -2.55
CA ALA A 19 -3.79 -10.72 -1.93
C ALA A 19 -2.73 -10.82 -3.02
N GLU A 20 -1.85 -9.81 -3.08
CA GLU A 20 -0.91 -9.62 -4.20
C GLU A 20 0.46 -9.19 -3.70
N GLN A 21 1.51 -9.66 -4.37
CA GLN A 21 2.87 -9.22 -4.07
C GLN A 21 3.17 -7.86 -4.73
N ASN A 22 2.54 -7.58 -5.88
CA ASN A 22 2.68 -6.29 -6.56
C ASN A 22 1.69 -5.26 -5.99
N THR A 23 2.16 -4.52 -4.99
CA THR A 23 1.34 -3.51 -4.28
C THR A 23 0.84 -2.40 -5.22
N ASN A 24 1.63 -2.03 -6.24
CA ASN A 24 1.24 -0.98 -7.20
C ASN A 24 0.04 -1.37 -8.04
N VAL A 25 0.03 -2.59 -8.56
CA VAL A 25 -1.11 -3.07 -9.32
C VAL A 25 -2.32 -3.26 -8.40
N ALA A 26 -2.14 -3.84 -7.21
CA ALA A 26 -3.24 -4.04 -6.26
C ALA A 26 -3.93 -2.72 -5.89
N LEU A 27 -3.18 -1.71 -5.47
CA LEU A 27 -3.75 -0.42 -5.07
C LEU A 27 -4.32 0.38 -6.25
N ARG A 28 -3.93 0.08 -7.49
CA ARG A 28 -4.50 0.74 -8.67
C ARG A 28 -5.97 0.40 -8.91
N TYR A 29 -6.39 -0.80 -8.51
CA TYR A 29 -7.73 -1.33 -8.79
C TYR A 29 -8.56 -1.57 -7.53
N ALA A 30 -7.99 -1.40 -6.34
CA ALA A 30 -8.68 -1.54 -5.07
C ALA A 30 -9.40 -0.24 -4.64
N HIS A 31 -10.42 -0.40 -3.80
CA HIS A 31 -11.06 0.73 -3.08
C HIS A 31 -10.35 1.00 -1.75
N TYR A 32 -9.94 -0.05 -1.06
CA TYR A 32 -9.26 -0.02 0.24
C TYR A 32 -8.10 -1.01 0.22
N GLY A 33 -7.01 -0.69 0.91
CA GLY A 33 -5.83 -1.54 0.97
C GLY A 33 -5.37 -1.82 2.39
N TYR A 34 -4.78 -3.01 2.58
CA TYR A 34 -4.01 -3.36 3.77
C TYR A 34 -2.62 -3.77 3.29
N ILE A 35 -1.59 -3.13 3.84
CA ILE A 35 -0.19 -3.48 3.58
C ILE A 35 0.30 -4.31 4.75
N LEU A 36 0.75 -5.54 4.45
CA LEU A 36 1.28 -6.47 5.44
C LEU A 36 2.80 -6.58 5.34
N GLU A 37 3.48 -6.60 6.49
CA GLU A 37 4.89 -6.93 6.61
C GLU A 37 5.08 -7.89 7.78
N SER A 38 5.72 -9.04 7.52
CA SER A 38 6.00 -10.07 8.54
C SER A 38 4.76 -10.47 9.38
N GLY A 39 3.62 -10.64 8.71
CA GLY A 39 2.36 -11.06 9.36
C GLY A 39 1.64 -9.97 10.14
N ARG A 40 2.04 -8.69 10.01
CA ARG A 40 1.37 -7.56 10.67
C ARG A 40 0.92 -6.51 9.66
N VAL A 41 -0.25 -5.93 9.87
CA VAL A 41 -0.70 -4.74 9.12
C VAL A 41 0.19 -3.57 9.53
N VAL A 42 0.91 -3.00 8.57
CA VAL A 42 1.80 -1.87 8.79
C VAL A 42 1.17 -0.55 8.40
N MET A 43 0.24 -0.58 7.45
CA MET A 43 -0.57 0.54 6.98
C MET A 43 -1.86 0.02 6.34
N ASP A 44 -2.94 0.78 6.46
CA ASP A 44 -4.20 0.54 5.79
C ASP A 44 -4.92 1.86 5.52
N GLY A 45 -5.88 1.85 4.60
CA GLY A 45 -6.62 3.05 4.21
C GLY A 45 -7.23 2.96 2.82
N PRO A 46 -7.93 4.01 2.37
CA PRO A 46 -8.38 4.14 1.00
C PRO A 46 -7.21 3.95 0.03
N ALA A 47 -7.41 3.16 -1.02
CA ALA A 47 -6.31 2.78 -1.91
C ALA A 47 -5.67 4.00 -2.60
N ALA A 48 -6.46 5.05 -2.88
CA ALA A 48 -5.97 6.32 -3.41
C ALA A 48 -5.01 7.03 -2.43
N GLU A 49 -5.36 7.08 -1.14
CA GLU A 49 -4.51 7.70 -0.11
C GLU A 49 -3.23 6.91 0.11
N LEU A 50 -3.32 5.57 0.12
CA LEU A 50 -2.15 4.69 0.21
C LEU A 50 -1.23 4.89 -1.00
N ARG A 51 -1.77 5.05 -2.21
CA ARG A 51 -0.96 5.31 -3.40
C ARG A 51 -0.24 6.65 -3.36
N GLU A 52 -0.85 7.66 -2.77
CA GLU A 52 -0.26 9.00 -2.66
C GLU A 52 0.68 9.16 -1.46
N ASN A 53 0.63 8.22 -0.51
CA ASN A 53 1.51 8.21 0.66
C ASN A 53 2.99 8.11 0.25
N PRO A 54 3.85 9.08 0.63
CA PRO A 54 5.27 9.09 0.25
C PRO A 54 6.02 7.83 0.68
N ASP A 55 5.75 7.32 1.89
CA ASP A 55 6.39 6.10 2.35
C ASP A 55 5.93 4.90 1.51
N VAL A 56 4.64 4.81 1.18
CA VAL A 56 4.15 3.69 0.36
C VAL A 56 4.79 3.70 -1.03
N LYS A 57 4.94 4.88 -1.64
CA LYS A 57 5.64 5.06 -2.92
C LYS A 57 7.08 4.58 -2.87
N GLU A 58 7.81 4.97 -1.83
CA GLU A 58 9.21 4.59 -1.61
C GLU A 58 9.36 3.09 -1.38
N PHE A 59 8.59 2.51 -0.45
CA PHE A 59 8.83 1.14 0.03
C PHE A 59 8.12 0.04 -0.77
N TYR A 60 7.00 0.35 -1.41
CA TYR A 60 6.10 -0.67 -1.98
C TYR A 60 5.74 -0.45 -3.46
N LEU A 61 5.87 0.77 -3.99
CA LEU A 61 5.55 1.07 -5.39
C LEU A 61 6.77 1.18 -6.30
N GLY A 62 7.98 1.07 -5.76
CA GLY A 62 9.23 1.09 -6.51
C GLY A 62 9.55 2.45 -7.12
N MET A 63 9.11 3.54 -6.50
CA MET A 63 9.35 4.92 -6.98
C MET A 63 10.65 5.54 -6.43
N SER A 64 11.47 4.79 -5.70
CA SER A 64 12.79 5.25 -5.23
C SER A 64 13.92 4.63 -6.05
N ASP A 65 14.79 5.50 -6.57
CA ASP A 65 16.00 5.19 -7.35
C ASP A 65 17.15 4.60 -6.48
N ASP A 66 16.93 4.53 -5.17
CA ASP A 66 17.88 4.03 -4.17
C ASP A 66 17.28 2.76 -3.52
N GLY A 67 18.11 1.71 -3.40
CA GLY A 67 17.69 0.33 -3.18
C GLY A 67 16.70 0.10 -2.03
N ARG A 68 15.97 -1.03 -2.09
CA ARG A 68 14.90 -1.44 -1.16
C ARG A 68 15.28 -1.20 0.32
N LYS A 69 14.93 -0.04 0.87
CA LYS A 69 15.03 0.25 2.31
C LYS A 69 13.85 -0.44 3.02
N SER A 70 13.97 -0.79 4.30
CA SER A 70 12.87 -1.40 5.07
C SER A 70 11.98 -0.34 5.71
N PHE A 71 10.65 -0.51 5.60
CA PHE A 71 9.66 0.37 6.23
C PHE A 71 9.81 0.49 7.75
N ARG A 72 10.40 -0.52 8.40
CA ARG A 72 10.76 -0.50 9.83
C ARG A 72 11.63 0.72 10.19
N ASN A 73 12.49 1.16 9.27
CA ASN A 73 13.36 2.32 9.48
C ASN A 73 12.56 3.62 9.56
N VAL A 74 11.46 3.77 8.81
CA VAL A 74 10.61 4.97 8.87
C VAL A 74 9.81 5.08 10.15
N ARG A 75 9.33 3.95 10.71
CA ARG A 75 8.69 3.98 12.04
C ARG A 75 9.66 4.50 13.11
N SER A 76 10.93 4.11 13.05
CA SER A 76 11.96 4.65 13.95
C SER A 76 12.24 6.15 13.71
N TYR A 77 12.12 6.60 12.46
CA TYR A 77 12.31 8.00 12.06
C TYR A 77 11.17 8.90 12.58
N ARG A 78 9.90 8.51 12.37
CA ARG A 78 8.74 9.24 12.92
C ARG A 78 8.74 9.26 14.44
N ARG A 79 9.13 8.15 15.09
CA ARG A 79 9.25 8.12 16.56
C ARG A 79 10.33 9.08 17.06
N ARG A 80 11.50 9.14 16.42
CA ARG A 80 12.58 10.07 16.79
C ARG A 80 12.19 11.54 16.63
N LYS A 81 11.49 11.91 15.55
CA LYS A 81 11.03 13.30 15.34
C LYS A 81 10.06 13.80 16.42
N ARG A 82 9.31 12.91 17.08
CA ARG A 82 8.39 13.29 18.18
C ARG A 82 9.10 13.70 19.48
N TRP A 83 10.37 13.35 19.67
CA TRP A 83 11.14 13.69 20.87
C TRP A 83 12.00 14.96 20.72
N LEU A 84 11.96 15.58 19.54
CA LEU A 84 12.74 16.79 19.22
C LEU A 84 11.86 18.07 19.20
N ASN A 85 10.61 17.97 19.65
CA ASN A 85 9.69 19.10 19.83
C ASN A 85 9.30 19.20 21.31
#